data_AF-A0A2J8M2G1-F1
#
_entry.id   AF-A0A2J8M2G1-F1
#
_cell.length_a   1.000
_cell.length_b   1.000
_cell.length_c   1.000
_cell.angle_alpha   90.00
_cell.angle_beta   90.00
_cell.angle_gamma   90.00
#
_symmetry.space_group_name_H-M   'P 1'
#
loop_
_entity.id
_entity.type
_entity.pdbx_description
1 polymer ?
#
loop_
_entity_poly.entity_id
_entity_poly.type
_entity_poly.pdbx_seq_one_letter_code
_entity_poly.pdbx_strand_id
1 'polypeptide(L)' 'MELLNTNSRFLHDNIVEYAKRLSATLPEKLSVCYFTNSGSEANDLALRLARQFRGHQDVI' A
#
# COMPACT_ATOMS: atom_id res chain seq x y z
N MET A 1 -13.66 12.33 25.37
CA MET A 1 -12.44 11.96 24.61
C MET A 1 -12.88 11.86 23.16
N GLU A 2 -12.55 12.83 22.32
CA GLU A 2 -12.98 12.83 20.92
C GLU A 2 -12.17 11.81 20.11
N LEU A 3 -12.86 11.03 19.27
CA LEU A 3 -12.25 9.97 18.47
C LEU A 3 -11.58 10.61 17.25
N LEU A 4 -10.26 10.81 17.31
CA LEU A 4 -9.50 11.39 16.20
C LEU A 4 -9.47 10.42 15.01
N ASN A 5 -9.87 10.90 13.85
CA ASN A 5 -9.92 10.10 12.64
C ASN A 5 -8.58 10.21 11.89
N THR A 6 -7.68 9.25 12.12
CA THR A 6 -6.36 9.19 11.48
C THR A 6 -6.36 8.46 10.13
N ASN A 7 -7.52 7.96 9.69
CA ASN A 7 -7.64 7.23 8.45
C ASN A 7 -7.87 8.19 7.27
N SER A 8 -7.37 7.83 6.09
CA SER A 8 -7.51 8.59 4.85
C SER A 8 -8.88 8.42 4.16
N ARG A 9 -9.96 8.40 4.95
CA ARG A 9 -11.35 8.37 4.42
C ARG A 9 -11.59 9.51 3.42
N PHE A 10 -10.91 10.62 3.64
CA PHE A 10 -10.73 11.69 2.68
C PHE A 10 -9.29 11.67 2.22
N LEU A 11 -9.10 11.77 0.91
CA LEU A 11 -7.77 11.81 0.33
C LEU A 11 -7.08 13.09 0.82
N HIS A 12 -6.02 12.92 1.61
CA HIS A 12 -5.26 14.02 2.17
C HIS A 12 -3.99 14.24 1.34
N ASP A 13 -3.67 15.50 1.04
CA ASP A 13 -2.56 15.89 0.14
C ASP A 13 -1.24 15.21 0.50
N ASN A 14 -0.91 15.14 1.79
CA ASN A 14 0.29 14.43 2.29
C ASN A 14 0.42 12.99 1.78
N ILE A 15 -0.69 12.24 1.69
CA ILE A 15 -0.68 10.84 1.25
C ILE A 15 -0.46 10.76 -0.26
N VAL A 16 -1.10 11.67 -1.01
CA VAL A 16 -0.93 11.78 -2.47
C VAL A 16 0.49 12.14 -2.82
N GLU A 17 1.04 13.18 -2.19
CA GLU A 17 2.39 13.65 -2.46
C GLU A 17 3.44 12.61 -2.05
N TYR A 18 3.24 11.93 -0.92
CA TYR A 18 4.16 10.87 -0.51
C TYR A 18 4.13 9.69 -1.48
N ALA A 19 2.95 9.22 -1.90
CA ALA A 19 2.83 8.16 -2.89
C ALA A 19 3.49 8.55 -4.24
N LYS A 20 3.28 9.80 -4.69
CA LYS A 20 3.89 10.32 -5.91
C LYS A 20 5.42 10.34 -5.83
N ARG A 21 5.99 10.86 -4.73
CA ARG A 21 7.44 10.90 -4.53
C ARG A 21 8.05 9.50 -4.44
N LEU A 22 7.37 8.57 -3.78
CA LEU A 22 7.83 7.18 -3.67
C LEU A 22 7.81 6.47 -5.03
N SER A 23 6.75 6.64 -5.82
CA SER A 23 6.67 6.04 -7.16
C SER A 23 7.75 6.60 -8.09
N ALA A 24 8.13 7.87 -7.96
CA ALA A 24 9.19 8.49 -8.75
C ALA A 24 10.58 7.87 -8.54
N THR A 25 10.80 7.12 -7.45
CA THR A 25 12.07 6.41 -7.21
C THR A 25 12.09 4.98 -7.75
N LEU A 26 10.97 4.49 -8.30
CA LEU A 26 10.78 3.12 -8.75
C LEU A 26 10.63 3.05 -10.28
N PRO A 27 10.80 1.85 -10.90
CA PRO A 27 10.48 1.64 -12.30
C PRO A 27 9.03 2.01 -12.63
N GLU A 28 8.77 2.48 -13.86
CA GLU A 28 7.46 2.99 -14.31
C GLU A 28 6.28 2.04 -14.04
N LYS A 29 6.50 0.72 -14.11
CA LYS A 29 5.48 -0.29 -13.82
C LYS A 29 5.04 -0.36 -12.35
N LEU A 30 5.82 0.20 -11.42
CA LEU A 30 5.54 0.21 -9.97
C LEU A 30 4.94 1.58 -9.57
N SER A 31 3.66 1.77 -9.90
CA SER A 31 2.97 3.06 -9.80
C SER A 31 1.85 3.13 -8.76
N VAL A 32 1.51 2.03 -8.08
CA VAL A 32 0.42 1.96 -7.10
C VAL A 32 0.98 1.69 -5.70
N CYS A 33 0.61 2.52 -4.72
CA CYS A 33 1.05 2.39 -3.33
C CYS A 33 -0.09 1.95 -2.40
N TYR A 34 0.21 1.00 -1.53
CA TYR A 34 -0.64 0.63 -0.38
C TYR A 34 0.13 0.92 0.90
N PHE A 35 -0.44 1.74 1.79
CA PHE A 35 0.18 2.08 3.07
C PHE A 35 -0.30 1.14 4.18
N THR A 36 0.64 0.62 4.96
CA THR A 36 0.42 -0.26 6.11
C THR A 36 1.20 0.25 7.32
N ASN A 37 0.94 -0.30 8.50
CA ASN A 37 1.52 0.17 9.76
C ASN A 37 2.84 -0.55 10.12
N SER A 38 3.18 -1.61 9.39
CA SER A 38 4.42 -2.36 9.59
C SER A 38 4.90 -3.07 8.33
N GLY A 39 6.16 -3.49 8.34
CA GLY A 39 6.73 -4.34 7.27
C GLY A 39 6.05 -5.71 7.18
N SER A 40 5.65 -6.29 8.31
CA SER A 40 4.92 -7.56 8.34
C SER A 40 3.54 -7.44 7.67
N GLU A 41 2.81 -6.35 7.92
CA GLU A 41 1.54 -6.07 7.23
C GLU A 41 1.75 -5.86 5.72
N ALA A 42 2.86 -5.23 5.33
CA ALA A 42 3.19 -5.04 3.92
C ALA A 42 3.44 -6.39 3.22
N ASN A 43 4.19 -7.30 3.85
CA ASN A 43 4.44 -8.64 3.31
C ASN A 43 3.16 -9.49 3.24
N ASP A 44 2.32 -9.46 4.27
CA ASP A 44 1.02 -10.14 4.25
C ASP A 44 0.14 -9.64 3.09
N LEU A 45 0.07 -8.32 2.89
CA LEU A 45 -0.66 -7.73 1.78
C LEU A 45 -0.06 -8.12 0.42
N ALA A 46 1.26 -8.14 0.29
CA ALA A 46 1.93 -8.54 -0.95
C ALA A 46 1.59 -9.99 -1.34
N LEU A 47 1.55 -10.92 -0.38
CA LEU A 47 1.13 -12.30 -0.62
C LEU A 47 -0.34 -12.38 -1.05
N ARG A 48 -1.23 -11.59 -0.43
CA ARG A 48 -2.64 -11.52 -0.84
C ARG A 48 -2.80 -10.99 -2.27
N LEU A 49 -2.05 -9.96 -2.65
CA LEU A 49 -2.04 -9.41 -4.01
C LEU A 49 -1.57 -10.46 -5.03
N ALA A 50 -0.47 -11.16 -4.74
CA ALA A 50 0.08 -12.19 -5.62
C ALA A 50 -0.89 -13.36 -5.82
N ARG A 51 -1.48 -13.86 -4.74
CA ARG A 51 -2.47 -14.95 -4.78
C ARG A 51 -3.72 -14.53 -5.55
N GLN A 52 -4.22 -13.31 -5.33
CA GLN A 52 -5.42 -12.83 -6.00
C GLN A 52 -5.22 -12.54 -7.49
N PHE A 53 -3.98 -12.26 -7.93
CA PHE A 53 -3.71 -11.95 -9.33
C PHE A 53 -3.97 -13.13 -10.28
N ARG A 54 -3.71 -14.37 -9.87
CA ARG A 54 -3.92 -15.58 -10.70
C ARG A 54 -4.59 -16.76 -9.98
N GLY A 55 -4.90 -16.64 -8.70
CA GLY A 55 -5.50 -17.70 -7.88
C GLY A 55 -4.51 -18.74 -7.33
N HIS A 56 -3.23 -18.65 -7.66
CA HIS A 56 -2.20 -19.58 -7.17
C HIS A 56 -1.93 -19.36 -5.68
N GLN A 57 -1.65 -20.43 -4.92
CA GLN A 57 -1.51 -20.36 -3.45
C GLN A 57 -0.08 -20.50 -2.95
N ASP A 58 0.76 -21.19 -3.71
CA ASP A 58 2.11 -21.59 -3.32
C ASP A 58 3.09 -20.41 -3.43
N VAL A 59 4.10 -20.41 -2.57
CA VAL A 59 5.14 -19.38 -2.45
C VAL A 59 6.49 -20.09 -2.36
N ILE A 60 7.51 -19.55 -3.03
CA ILE A 60 8.90 -20.07 -3.06
C ILE A 60 9.70 -19.48 -1.90
#